data_AF-K2CBM1-F1
#
_entry.id   AF-K2CBM1-F1
#
_cell.length_a   1.000
_cell.length_b   1.000
_cell.length_c   1.000
_cell.angle_alpha   90.00
_cell.angle_beta   90.00
_cell.angle_gamma   90.00
#
_symmetry.space_group_name_H-M   'P 1'
#
loop_
_entity.id
_entity.type
_entity.pdbx_description
1 polymer ?
#
loop_
_entity_poly.entity_id
_entity_poly.type
_entity_poly.pdbx_seq_one_letter_code
_entity_poly.pdbx_strand_id
1 'polypeptide(L)'
;MNFQFMRNRYTFYGLSISLIMVSILLLAIKGLNYGIDFKGGSILHVRFIDESDENKVREVFKQIEKERKLYFTSDQIIVQSVSGGKNREFIIQYPSAPLDTADNAEVHDHILSDLKRLAPFSDEALEVSNVGPTMGEELKKQGIKAALLSVVGILLYLAWRFELQSASGAIIALVHDLIVVLGAVSFIGLEFDITVLAAILTLLGYSVNDSIVILDRIRENRKISKESNFAKVVDSSINQTLGRTLNTSITTLLALFSLLIIGGASIKGFATTLTMGCFVGTYSSIFIASPVLYEMTARQVRPDE
;
A
#
# COMPACT_ATOMS: atom_id res chain seq x y z
N MET A 1 -30.02 -10.77 -4.78
CA MET A 1 -29.20 -11.99 -5.00
C MET A 1 -29.33 -12.86 -3.76
N ASN A 2 -29.24 -14.19 -3.87
CA ASN A 2 -29.40 -15.13 -2.74
C ASN A 2 -28.18 -16.06 -2.64
N PHE A 3 -27.02 -15.50 -2.33
CA PHE A 3 -25.80 -16.28 -2.10
C PHE A 3 -25.69 -16.74 -0.64
N GLN A 4 -25.15 -17.93 -0.44
CA GLN A 4 -24.92 -18.53 0.89
C GLN A 4 -23.44 -18.40 1.26
N PHE A 5 -23.03 -17.23 1.75
CA PHE A 5 -21.65 -16.92 2.11
C PHE A 5 -21.20 -17.74 3.33
N MET A 6 -22.09 -17.88 4.32
CA MET A 6 -21.81 -18.55 5.59
C MET A 6 -21.58 -20.05 5.46
N ARG A 7 -22.07 -20.68 4.38
CA ARG A 7 -21.90 -22.12 4.12
C ARG A 7 -20.43 -22.48 3.90
N ASN A 8 -19.69 -21.62 3.20
CA ASN A 8 -18.31 -21.91 2.78
C ASN A 8 -17.26 -21.16 3.63
N ARG A 9 -17.65 -20.66 4.82
CA ARG A 9 -16.78 -19.80 5.66
C ARG A 9 -15.43 -20.42 6.01
N TYR A 10 -15.37 -21.74 6.24
CA TYR A 10 -14.11 -22.43 6.57
C TYR A 10 -13.11 -22.43 5.40
N THR A 11 -13.60 -22.50 4.16
CA THR A 11 -12.75 -22.38 2.97
C THR A 11 -12.12 -20.99 2.89
N PHE A 12 -12.90 -19.94 3.15
CA PHE A 12 -12.42 -18.57 3.14
C PHE A 12 -11.46 -18.28 4.30
N TYR A 13 -11.70 -18.84 5.48
CA TYR A 13 -10.74 -18.78 6.59
C TYR A 13 -9.43 -19.46 6.23
N GLY A 14 -9.46 -20.66 5.64
CA GLY A 14 -8.26 -21.34 5.17
C GLY A 14 -7.47 -20.51 4.16
N LEU A 15 -8.17 -19.92 3.18
CA LEU A 15 -7.56 -19.04 2.19
C LEU A 15 -6.91 -17.82 2.85
N SER A 16 -7.64 -17.11 3.72
CA SER A 16 -7.14 -15.90 4.40
C SER A 16 -5.98 -16.18 5.34
N ILE A 17 -6.02 -17.29 6.09
CA ILE A 17 -4.89 -17.71 6.92
C ILE A 17 -3.68 -18.02 6.05
N SER A 18 -3.85 -18.71 4.91
CA SER A 18 -2.74 -18.96 3.98
C SER A 18 -2.15 -17.67 3.44
N LEU A 19 -2.99 -16.70 3.06
CA LEU A 19 -2.55 -15.40 2.56
C LEU A 19 -1.78 -14.61 3.63
N ILE A 20 -2.26 -14.62 4.87
CA ILE A 20 -1.56 -14.01 6.01
C ILE A 20 -0.19 -14.68 6.21
N MET A 21 -0.15 -16.02 6.24
CA MET A 21 1.10 -16.76 6.45
C MET A 21 2.12 -16.48 5.35
N VAL A 22 1.70 -16.50 4.08
CA VAL A 22 2.55 -16.16 2.94
C VAL A 22 3.03 -14.72 3.04
N SER A 23 2.15 -13.78 3.40
CA SER A 23 2.49 -12.37 3.54
C SER A 23 3.50 -12.12 4.65
N ILE A 24 3.33 -12.74 5.82
CA ILE A 24 4.28 -12.67 6.92
C ILE A 24 5.63 -13.26 6.51
N LEU A 25 5.62 -14.42 5.82
CA LEU A 25 6.85 -15.05 5.34
C LEU A 25 7.60 -14.15 4.35
N LEU A 26 6.88 -13.53 3.40
CA LEU A 26 7.46 -12.60 2.44
C LEU A 26 8.04 -11.37 3.14
N LEU A 27 7.31 -10.79 4.10
CA LEU A 27 7.79 -9.67 4.89
C LEU A 27 9.02 -10.03 5.73
N ALA A 28 9.11 -11.26 6.24
CA ALA A 28 10.25 -11.72 7.03
C ALA A 28 11.49 -12.00 6.17
N ILE A 29 11.33 -12.59 4.98
CA ILE A 29 12.45 -12.98 4.10
C ILE A 29 12.92 -11.80 3.24
N LYS A 30 11.98 -11.11 2.59
CA LYS A 30 12.28 -10.05 1.60
C LYS A 30 12.22 -8.65 2.20
N GLY A 31 11.41 -8.45 3.24
CA GLY A 31 11.19 -7.13 3.84
C GLY A 31 10.44 -6.17 2.92
N LEU A 32 10.39 -4.90 3.32
CA LEU A 32 9.87 -3.81 2.51
C LEU A 32 11.03 -3.08 1.82
N ASN A 33 10.88 -2.80 0.53
CA ASN A 33 11.85 -1.99 -0.19
C ASN A 33 11.62 -0.51 0.11
N TYR A 34 12.17 -0.01 1.22
CA TYR A 34 11.98 1.40 1.58
C TYR A 34 12.53 2.35 0.51
N GLY A 35 11.74 3.36 0.19
CA GLY A 35 12.14 4.42 -0.72
C GLY A 35 13.06 5.45 -0.10
N ILE A 36 13.48 6.39 -0.94
CA ILE A 36 14.39 7.49 -0.59
C ILE A 36 13.89 8.36 0.56
N ASP A 37 12.57 8.51 0.74
CA ASP A 37 11.97 9.26 1.85
C ASP A 37 12.35 8.69 3.22
N PHE A 38 12.65 7.39 3.28
CA PHE A 38 12.98 6.69 4.53
C PHE A 38 14.43 6.24 4.61
N LYS A 39 15.11 6.04 3.47
CA LYS A 39 16.53 5.67 3.40
C LYS A 39 17.46 6.88 3.29
N GLY A 40 16.95 8.04 2.88
CA GLY A 40 17.78 9.13 2.36
C GLY A 40 18.17 8.87 0.89
N GLY A 41 18.27 9.94 0.10
CA GLY A 41 18.46 9.85 -1.34
C GLY A 41 18.54 11.19 -2.04
N SER A 42 18.94 11.14 -3.31
CA SER A 42 18.83 12.23 -4.27
C SER A 42 17.80 11.86 -5.32
N ILE A 43 16.92 12.81 -5.66
CA ILE A 43 16.02 12.78 -6.81
C ILE A 43 16.51 13.84 -7.79
N LEU A 44 16.71 13.43 -9.04
CA LEU A 44 16.96 14.32 -10.14
C LEU A 44 15.81 14.24 -11.12
N HIS A 45 15.19 15.37 -11.38
CA HIS A 45 14.35 15.55 -12.54
C HIS A 45 15.22 16.16 -13.65
N VAL A 46 15.36 15.44 -14.76
CA VAL A 46 16.21 15.87 -15.88
C VAL A 46 15.46 15.76 -17.19
N ARG A 47 15.70 16.73 -18.09
CA ARG A 47 15.27 16.64 -19.49
C ARG A 47 16.49 16.45 -20.39
N PHE A 48 16.68 15.24 -20.92
CA PHE A 48 17.74 14.95 -21.86
C PHE A 48 17.53 15.67 -23.18
N ILE A 49 18.64 16.10 -23.79
CA ILE A 49 18.65 16.80 -25.08
C ILE A 49 18.58 15.76 -26.21
N ASP A 50 19.23 14.62 -26.00
CA ASP A 50 19.29 13.49 -26.92
C ASP A 50 18.13 12.50 -26.71
N GLU A 51 18.06 11.46 -27.55
CA GLU A 51 17.12 10.35 -27.40
C GLU A 51 17.64 9.36 -26.34
N SER A 52 17.79 9.85 -25.11
CA SER A 52 18.11 8.99 -23.97
C SER A 52 16.87 8.22 -23.53
N ASP A 53 17.04 6.91 -23.35
CA ASP A 53 16.04 6.02 -22.76
C ASP A 53 16.48 5.54 -21.36
N GLU A 54 15.61 4.83 -20.66
CA GLU A 54 15.90 4.34 -19.30
C GLU A 54 17.13 3.42 -19.26
N ASN A 55 17.37 2.65 -20.33
CA ASN A 55 18.51 1.73 -20.43
C ASN A 55 19.82 2.49 -20.54
N LYS A 56 19.87 3.51 -21.41
CA LYS A 56 21.04 4.36 -21.59
C LYS A 56 21.41 5.07 -20.30
N VAL A 57 20.44 5.62 -19.56
CA VAL A 57 20.70 6.25 -18.26
C VAL A 57 21.29 5.23 -17.27
N ARG A 58 20.77 4.00 -17.23
CA ARG A 58 21.34 2.93 -16.39
C ARG A 58 22.76 2.55 -16.79
N GLU A 59 23.06 2.51 -18.10
CA GLU A 59 24.42 2.27 -18.60
C GLU A 59 25.39 3.41 -18.21
N VAL A 60 24.93 4.66 -18.28
CA VAL A 60 25.71 5.82 -17.82
C VAL A 60 26.07 5.67 -16.35
N PHE A 61 25.11 5.33 -15.49
CA PHE A 61 25.39 5.09 -14.07
C PHE A 61 26.33 3.90 -13.83
N LYS A 62 26.24 2.82 -14.63
CA LYS A 62 27.21 1.71 -14.61
C LYS A 62 28.63 2.17 -14.98
N GLN A 63 28.75 3.13 -15.88
CA GLN A 63 30.03 3.70 -16.25
C GLN A 63 30.58 4.59 -15.13
N ILE A 64 29.74 5.45 -14.53
CA ILE A 64 30.12 6.28 -13.38
C ILE A 64 30.57 5.40 -12.20
N GLU A 65 29.89 4.28 -11.95
CA GLU A 65 30.27 3.28 -10.93
C GLU A 65 31.64 2.64 -11.18
N LYS A 66 32.05 2.49 -12.45
CA LYS A 66 33.40 1.97 -12.79
C LYS A 66 34.48 3.04 -12.67
N GLU A 67 34.14 4.28 -13.06
CA GLU A 67 35.06 5.41 -13.04
C GLU A 67 35.31 5.93 -11.61
N ARG A 68 34.32 5.76 -10.72
CA ARG A 68 34.37 6.23 -9.33
C ARG A 68 33.84 5.19 -8.36
N LYS A 69 34.42 5.14 -7.16
CA LYS A 69 33.85 4.35 -6.05
C LYS A 69 32.58 5.05 -5.52
N LEU A 70 31.45 4.79 -6.16
CA LEU A 70 30.15 5.16 -5.63
C LEU A 70 29.84 4.34 -4.37
N TYR A 71 29.08 4.92 -3.45
CA TYR A 71 28.59 4.25 -2.24
C TYR A 71 27.30 3.45 -2.50
N PHE A 72 26.82 3.44 -3.74
CA PHE A 72 25.71 2.65 -4.23
C PHE A 72 26.09 1.98 -5.56
N THR A 73 25.43 0.88 -5.87
CA THR A 73 25.58 0.20 -7.16
C THR A 73 24.55 0.72 -8.16
N SER A 74 24.85 0.67 -9.45
CA SER A 74 23.90 1.03 -10.51
C SER A 74 22.57 0.27 -10.46
N ASP A 75 22.51 -0.91 -9.83
CA ASP A 75 21.26 -1.66 -9.63
C ASP A 75 20.32 -1.03 -8.57
N GLN A 76 20.83 -0.12 -7.74
CA GLN A 76 20.06 0.58 -6.70
C GLN A 76 19.42 1.87 -7.21
N ILE A 77 19.69 2.27 -8.47
CA ILE A 77 19.09 3.47 -9.05
C ILE A 77 17.71 3.15 -9.63
N ILE A 78 16.81 4.11 -9.48
CA ILE A 78 15.50 4.07 -10.09
C ILE A 78 15.46 5.13 -11.18
N VAL A 79 15.32 4.69 -12.43
CA VAL A 79 15.13 5.57 -13.58
C VAL A 79 13.72 5.36 -14.07
N GLN A 80 12.95 6.43 -14.18
CA GLN A 80 11.58 6.40 -14.69
C GLN A 80 11.35 7.56 -15.65
N SER A 81 10.80 7.27 -16.82
CA SER A 81 10.34 8.29 -17.76
C SER A 81 9.08 9.01 -17.27
N VAL A 82 9.00 10.32 -17.50
CA VAL A 82 7.83 11.14 -17.16
C VAL A 82 6.82 11.07 -18.30
N SER A 83 5.66 10.48 -18.00
CA SER A 83 4.55 10.32 -18.95
C SER A 83 4.03 11.70 -19.37
N GLY A 84 4.07 12.01 -20.67
CA GLY A 84 3.65 13.29 -21.24
C GLY A 84 4.78 14.25 -21.62
N GLY A 85 6.01 14.03 -21.12
CA GLY A 85 7.22 14.60 -21.71
C GLY A 85 7.48 13.94 -23.06
N LYS A 86 8.14 14.62 -24.02
CA LYS A 86 8.46 14.08 -25.36
C LYS A 86 9.48 12.92 -25.34
N ASN A 87 9.32 11.92 -24.47
CA ASN A 87 10.23 10.81 -24.17
C ASN A 87 11.65 11.25 -23.76
N ARG A 88 11.78 12.43 -23.15
CA ARG A 88 13.08 13.02 -22.79
C ARG A 88 13.17 13.48 -21.34
N GLU A 89 12.07 13.43 -20.59
CA GLU A 89 12.03 13.79 -19.18
C GLU A 89 12.09 12.53 -18.32
N PHE A 90 12.98 12.54 -17.33
CA PHE A 90 13.23 11.41 -16.46
C PHE A 90 13.36 11.85 -15.01
N ILE A 91 12.86 11.00 -14.13
CA ILE A 91 13.15 11.03 -12.70
C ILE A 91 14.20 9.95 -12.43
N ILE A 92 15.33 10.37 -11.90
CA ILE A 92 16.44 9.50 -11.50
C ILE A 92 16.56 9.60 -9.99
N GLN A 93 16.46 8.47 -9.30
CA GLN A 93 16.65 8.40 -7.86
C GLN A 93 17.84 7.51 -7.54
N TYR A 94 18.70 7.96 -6.63
CA TYR A 94 19.77 7.16 -6.08
C TYR A 94 19.92 7.39 -4.57
N PRO A 95 20.44 6.39 -3.82
CA PRO A 95 20.63 6.53 -2.38
C PRO A 95 21.53 7.73 -2.02
N SER A 96 21.40 8.26 -0.81
CA SER A 96 22.34 9.26 -0.29
C SER A 96 23.55 8.57 0.32
N ALA A 97 24.70 9.23 0.37
CA ALA A 97 25.86 8.63 1.02
C ALA A 97 25.66 8.52 2.55
N PRO A 98 26.37 7.58 3.20
CA PRO A 98 26.29 7.39 4.64
C PRO A 98 26.59 8.67 5.43
N LEU A 99 26.05 8.76 6.65
CA LEU A 99 26.13 9.95 7.52
C LEU A 99 27.55 10.44 7.85
N ASP A 100 28.56 9.58 7.68
CA ASP A 100 29.94 9.86 8.08
C ASP A 100 30.83 10.38 6.93
N THR A 101 30.30 10.59 5.73
CA THR A 101 31.06 11.16 4.62
C THR A 101 30.80 12.66 4.50
N ALA A 102 31.81 13.47 4.81
CA ALA A 102 31.82 14.92 4.59
C ALA A 102 31.63 15.31 3.09
N ASP A 103 31.66 14.33 2.19
CA ASP A 103 31.72 14.49 0.73
C ASP A 103 30.36 14.43 0.01
N ASN A 104 29.22 14.45 0.72
CA ASN A 104 27.89 14.25 0.08
C ASN A 104 27.58 15.27 -1.03
N ALA A 105 27.97 16.53 -0.85
CA ALA A 105 27.79 17.57 -1.87
C ALA A 105 28.75 17.36 -3.06
N GLU A 106 30.01 17.02 -2.78
CA GLU A 106 31.04 16.84 -3.81
C GLU A 106 30.75 15.61 -4.69
N VAL A 107 30.31 14.50 -4.10
CA VAL A 107 29.91 13.32 -4.87
C VAL A 107 28.67 13.59 -5.71
N HIS A 108 27.72 14.39 -5.21
CA HIS A 108 26.53 14.77 -5.98
C HIS A 108 26.89 15.63 -7.19
N ASP A 109 27.73 16.64 -7.02
CA ASP A 109 28.21 17.50 -8.11
C ASP A 109 28.99 16.68 -9.15
N HIS A 110 29.77 15.69 -8.71
CA HIS A 110 30.44 14.76 -9.61
C HIS A 110 29.45 13.92 -10.42
N ILE A 111 28.43 13.33 -9.78
CA ILE A 111 27.40 12.55 -10.48
C ILE A 111 26.69 13.42 -11.52
N LEU A 112 26.31 14.65 -11.18
CA LEU A 112 25.71 15.60 -12.12
C LEU A 112 26.63 15.91 -13.31
N SER A 113 27.91 16.17 -13.03
CA SER A 113 28.89 16.50 -14.08
C SER A 113 29.14 15.32 -15.03
N ASP A 114 29.26 14.10 -14.50
CA ASP A 114 29.49 12.91 -15.29
C ASP A 114 28.24 12.49 -16.06
N LEU A 115 27.07 12.61 -15.44
CA LEU A 115 25.78 12.40 -16.10
C LEU A 115 25.63 13.38 -17.28
N LYS A 116 25.93 14.67 -17.09
CA LYS A 116 25.84 15.69 -18.15
C LYS A 116 26.84 15.44 -19.28
N ARG A 117 28.02 14.92 -18.97
CA ARG A 117 29.06 14.55 -19.94
C ARG A 117 28.64 13.36 -20.80
N LEU A 118 28.04 12.34 -20.19
CA LEU A 118 27.70 11.07 -20.84
C LEU A 118 26.29 11.06 -21.46
N ALA A 119 25.36 11.84 -20.92
CA ALA A 119 23.99 12.03 -21.40
C ALA A 119 23.57 13.51 -21.22
N PRO A 120 23.78 14.37 -22.23
CA PRO A 120 23.51 15.80 -22.12
C PRO A 120 22.05 16.10 -21.78
N PHE A 121 21.82 16.88 -20.72
CA PHE A 121 20.50 17.35 -20.30
C PHE A 121 20.44 18.89 -20.20
N SER A 122 19.21 19.42 -20.24
CA SER A 122 18.93 20.86 -20.12
C SER A 122 19.05 21.32 -18.67
N ASP A 123 19.85 22.35 -18.41
CA ASP A 123 19.99 22.96 -17.07
C ASP A 123 18.70 23.63 -16.60
N GLU A 124 17.88 24.13 -17.53
CA GLU A 124 16.60 24.80 -17.21
C GLU A 124 15.55 23.82 -16.64
N ALA A 125 15.69 22.54 -16.96
CA ALA A 125 14.77 21.49 -16.52
C ALA A 125 15.34 20.64 -15.39
N LEU A 126 16.55 20.96 -14.90
CA LEU A 126 17.18 20.25 -13.79
C LEU A 126 16.51 20.67 -12.48
N GLU A 127 15.80 19.74 -11.84
CA GLU A 127 15.39 19.88 -10.45
C GLU A 127 16.11 18.82 -9.61
N VAL A 128 16.76 19.26 -8.54
CA VAL A 128 17.44 18.40 -7.59
C VAL A 128 16.73 18.48 -6.25
N SER A 129 16.30 17.33 -5.74
CA SER A 129 15.81 17.20 -4.38
C SER A 129 16.69 16.21 -3.62
N ASN A 130 17.16 16.60 -2.44
CA ASN A 130 18.03 15.78 -1.61
C ASN A 130 17.38 15.56 -0.24
N VAL A 131 17.18 14.30 0.11
CA VAL A 131 16.77 13.88 1.45
C VAL A 131 18.00 13.34 2.16
N GLY A 132 18.51 14.09 3.14
CA GLY A 132 19.63 13.64 3.95
C GLY A 132 19.27 12.40 4.79
N PRO A 133 20.25 11.54 5.15
CA PRO A 133 19.95 10.31 5.88
C PRO A 133 19.32 10.55 7.26
N THR A 134 19.68 11.65 7.94
CA THR A 134 19.06 12.07 9.21
C THR A 134 17.58 12.42 9.03
N MET A 135 17.24 13.16 7.97
CA MET A 135 15.84 13.47 7.65
C MET A 135 15.08 12.21 7.25
N GLY A 136 15.69 11.31 6.49
CA GLY A 136 15.07 10.03 6.12
C GLY A 136 14.74 9.16 7.34
N GLU A 137 15.67 9.06 8.31
CA GLU A 137 15.43 8.31 9.54
C GLU A 137 14.32 8.96 10.40
N GLU A 138 14.30 10.28 10.48
CA GLU A 138 13.25 11.01 11.20
C GLU A 138 11.88 10.84 10.53
N LEU A 139 11.80 10.99 9.20
CA LEU A 139 10.59 10.75 8.41
C LEU A 139 10.09 9.31 8.58
N LYS A 140 10.99 8.33 8.62
CA LYS A 140 10.64 6.93 8.90
C LYS A 140 10.02 6.77 10.28
N LYS A 141 10.65 7.34 11.32
CA LYS A 141 10.12 7.30 12.70
C LYS A 141 8.76 7.99 12.79
N GLN A 142 8.59 9.15 12.16
CA GLN A 142 7.33 9.88 12.11
C GLN A 142 6.25 9.12 11.35
N GLY A 143 6.59 8.52 10.21
CA GLY A 143 5.68 7.69 9.42
C GLY A 143 5.17 6.48 10.20
N ILE A 144 6.06 5.76 10.90
CA ILE A 144 5.67 4.63 11.77
C ILE A 144 4.76 5.10 12.91
N LYS A 145 5.10 6.22 13.56
CA LYS A 145 4.26 6.81 14.63
C LYS A 145 2.88 7.21 14.11
N ALA A 146 2.80 7.87 12.96
CA ALA A 146 1.55 8.27 12.33
C ALA A 146 0.70 7.07 11.94
N ALA A 147 1.33 6.01 11.42
CA ALA A 147 0.65 4.75 11.10
C ALA A 147 0.05 4.10 12.35
N LEU A 148 0.84 3.98 13.42
CA LEU A 148 0.40 3.40 14.68
C LEU A 148 -0.76 4.21 15.29
N LEU A 149 -0.63 5.54 15.31
CA LEU A 149 -1.67 6.42 15.84
C LEU A 149 -2.97 6.31 15.03
N SER A 150 -2.86 6.21 13.70
CA SER A 150 -4.02 6.03 12.81
C SER A 150 -4.72 4.70 13.06
N VAL A 151 -3.97 3.59 13.17
CA VAL A 151 -4.52 2.27 13.52
C VAL A 151 -5.23 2.33 14.86
N VAL A 152 -4.58 2.86 15.90
CA VAL A 152 -5.19 2.99 17.24
C VAL A 152 -6.46 3.86 17.18
N GLY A 153 -6.44 4.98 16.46
CA GLY A 153 -7.61 5.84 16.28
C GLY A 153 -8.79 5.10 15.63
N ILE A 154 -8.52 4.31 14.60
CA ILE A 154 -9.53 3.47 13.94
C ILE A 154 -10.08 2.41 14.89
N LEU A 155 -9.22 1.72 15.65
CA LEU A 155 -9.64 0.72 16.63
C LEU A 155 -10.52 1.32 17.73
N LEU A 156 -10.15 2.49 18.26
CA LEU A 156 -10.94 3.23 19.25
C LEU A 156 -12.30 3.66 18.69
N TYR A 157 -12.31 4.17 17.45
CA TYR A 157 -13.55 4.50 16.76
C TYR A 157 -14.47 3.28 16.62
N LEU A 158 -13.93 2.14 16.18
CA LEU A 158 -14.68 0.89 16.05
C LEU A 158 -15.22 0.40 17.40
N ALA A 159 -14.40 0.46 18.46
CA ALA A 159 -14.81 0.06 19.81
C ALA A 159 -15.91 0.96 20.38
N TRP A 160 -15.88 2.26 20.09
CA TRP A 160 -16.93 3.20 20.52
C TRP A 160 -18.21 3.06 19.68
N ARG A 161 -18.08 2.86 18.37
CA ARG A 161 -19.22 2.80 17.43
C ARG A 161 -19.94 1.45 17.43
N PHE A 162 -19.26 0.37 17.80
CA PHE A 162 -19.79 -1.00 17.75
C PHE A 162 -19.71 -1.73 19.11
N GLU A 163 -20.76 -2.50 19.48
CA GLU A 163 -20.65 -3.62 20.43
C GLU A 163 -19.46 -4.54 20.10
N LEU A 164 -18.87 -5.12 21.16
CA LEU A 164 -17.60 -5.85 21.12
C LEU A 164 -17.52 -6.93 20.03
N GLN A 165 -18.61 -7.65 19.76
CA GLN A 165 -18.62 -8.76 18.79
C GLN A 165 -18.48 -8.27 17.34
N SER A 166 -19.00 -7.09 17.01
CA SER A 166 -18.83 -6.54 15.66
C SER A 166 -17.56 -5.72 15.53
N ALA A 167 -17.14 -5.07 16.62
CA ALA A 167 -15.84 -4.42 16.67
C ALA A 167 -14.72 -5.43 16.38
N SER A 168 -14.72 -6.59 17.03
CA SER A 168 -13.72 -7.64 16.79
C SER A 168 -13.70 -8.18 15.35
N GLY A 169 -14.88 -8.36 14.73
CA GLY A 169 -14.98 -8.75 13.32
C GLY A 169 -14.34 -7.73 12.38
N ALA A 170 -14.65 -6.44 12.56
CA ALA A 170 -14.05 -5.35 11.79
C ALA A 170 -12.53 -5.24 12.02
N ILE A 171 -12.08 -5.38 13.27
CA ILE A 171 -10.67 -5.28 13.64
C ILE A 171 -9.86 -6.42 13.00
N ILE A 172 -10.36 -7.66 13.08
CA ILE A 172 -9.67 -8.83 12.49
C ILE A 172 -9.58 -8.70 10.96
N ALA A 173 -10.64 -8.24 10.31
CA ALA A 173 -10.62 -7.97 8.87
C ALA A 173 -9.59 -6.87 8.51
N LEU A 174 -9.55 -5.77 9.26
CA LEU A 174 -8.59 -4.70 9.04
C LEU A 174 -7.14 -5.16 9.20
N VAL A 175 -6.85 -5.97 10.23
CA VAL A 175 -5.51 -6.53 10.46
C VAL A 175 -5.12 -7.49 9.33
N HIS A 176 -6.06 -8.33 8.88
CA HIS A 176 -5.87 -9.17 7.70
C HIS A 176 -5.49 -8.32 6.49
N ASP A 177 -6.24 -7.25 6.21
CA ASP A 177 -6.01 -6.42 5.02
C ASP A 177 -4.66 -5.73 5.05
N LEU A 178 -4.28 -5.18 6.21
CA LEU A 178 -2.98 -4.56 6.40
C LEU A 178 -1.84 -5.55 6.12
N ILE A 179 -1.90 -6.76 6.68
CA ILE A 179 -0.85 -7.76 6.52
C ILE A 179 -0.79 -8.24 5.06
N VAL A 180 -1.93 -8.53 4.43
CA VAL A 180 -1.98 -9.05 3.07
C VAL A 180 -1.49 -8.01 2.07
N VAL A 181 -1.87 -6.74 2.23
CA VAL A 181 -1.39 -5.66 1.34
C VAL A 181 0.09 -5.38 1.53
N LEU A 182 0.59 -5.36 2.77
CA LEU A 182 2.03 -5.24 3.01
C LEU A 182 2.81 -6.41 2.42
N GLY A 183 2.27 -7.63 2.54
CA GLY A 183 2.82 -8.82 1.90
C GLY A 183 2.85 -8.71 0.37
N ALA A 184 1.80 -8.19 -0.25
CA ALA A 184 1.73 -7.96 -1.69
C ALA A 184 2.72 -6.88 -2.17
N VAL A 185 2.84 -5.77 -1.41
CA VAL A 185 3.85 -4.72 -1.65
C VAL A 185 5.27 -5.31 -1.60
N SER A 186 5.55 -6.12 -0.57
CA SER A 186 6.82 -6.85 -0.44
C SER A 186 7.04 -7.83 -1.60
N PHE A 187 6.02 -8.63 -1.96
CA PHE A 187 6.08 -9.62 -3.03
C PHE A 187 6.49 -8.99 -4.37
N ILE A 188 5.80 -7.92 -4.77
CA ILE A 188 6.07 -7.19 -6.02
C ILE A 188 7.42 -6.45 -5.94
N GLY A 189 7.91 -6.16 -4.73
CA GLY A 189 9.10 -5.33 -4.53
C GLY A 189 8.81 -3.86 -4.81
N LEU A 190 7.54 -3.44 -4.63
CA LEU A 190 7.14 -2.07 -4.78
C LEU A 190 7.87 -1.21 -3.74
N GLU A 191 8.39 -0.08 -4.18
CA GLU A 191 9.04 0.88 -3.30
C GLU A 191 8.06 1.41 -2.26
N PHE A 192 8.45 1.35 -0.99
CA PHE A 192 7.66 1.81 0.15
C PHE A 192 8.14 3.21 0.53
N ASP A 193 7.45 4.23 0.02
CA ASP A 193 7.69 5.65 0.25
C ASP A 193 6.52 6.29 1.06
N ILE A 194 6.52 7.62 1.22
CA ILE A 194 5.43 8.30 1.93
C ILE A 194 4.09 8.15 1.18
N THR A 195 4.11 8.05 -0.15
CA THR A 195 2.89 7.91 -0.94
C THR A 195 2.24 6.54 -0.74
N VAL A 196 3.02 5.45 -0.72
CA VAL A 196 2.55 4.10 -0.40
C VAL A 196 2.05 4.02 1.04
N LEU A 197 2.73 4.67 1.98
CA LEU A 197 2.24 4.78 3.35
C LEU A 197 0.87 5.47 3.43
N ALA A 198 0.68 6.58 2.70
CA ALA A 198 -0.59 7.28 2.61
C ALA A 198 -1.69 6.43 1.95
N ALA A 199 -1.34 5.61 0.94
CA ALA A 199 -2.26 4.67 0.32
C ALA A 199 -2.72 3.59 1.30
N ILE A 200 -1.82 3.05 2.13
CA ILE A 200 -2.17 2.07 3.18
C ILE A 200 -3.11 2.70 4.19
N LEU A 201 -2.84 3.92 4.66
CA LEU A 201 -3.73 4.62 5.61
C LEU A 201 -5.12 4.88 5.01
N THR A 202 -5.16 5.25 3.74
CA THR A 202 -6.41 5.46 2.99
C THR A 202 -7.19 4.16 2.83
N LEU A 203 -6.49 3.05 2.53
CA LEU A 203 -7.06 1.72 2.48
C LEU A 203 -7.70 1.33 3.82
N LEU A 204 -7.03 1.56 4.96
CA LEU A 204 -7.60 1.20 6.26
C LEU A 204 -8.96 1.88 6.49
N GLY A 205 -9.09 3.16 6.11
CA GLY A 205 -10.37 3.86 6.15
C GLY A 205 -11.40 3.28 5.18
N TYR A 206 -10.98 2.96 3.96
CA TYR A 206 -11.84 2.35 2.93
C TYR A 206 -12.38 0.97 3.36
N SER A 207 -11.51 0.05 3.80
CA SER A 207 -11.89 -1.31 4.24
C SER A 207 -12.85 -1.28 5.44
N VAL A 208 -12.61 -0.37 6.37
CA VAL A 208 -13.47 -0.20 7.54
C VAL A 208 -14.85 0.29 7.14
N ASN A 209 -14.98 1.22 6.19
CA ASN A 209 -16.28 1.69 5.72
C ASN A 209 -17.18 0.55 5.23
N ASP A 210 -16.65 -0.38 4.43
CA ASP A 210 -17.44 -1.50 3.91
C ASP A 210 -17.79 -2.50 5.02
N SER A 211 -16.86 -2.78 5.93
CA SER A 211 -17.11 -3.61 7.11
C SER A 211 -18.23 -3.02 7.99
N ILE A 212 -18.23 -1.71 8.22
CA ILE A 212 -19.25 -0.99 9.00
C ILE A 212 -20.64 -1.18 8.40
N VAL A 213 -20.78 -0.98 7.09
CA VAL A 213 -22.06 -1.09 6.40
C VAL A 213 -22.63 -2.51 6.51
N ILE A 214 -21.80 -3.54 6.32
CA ILE A 214 -22.25 -4.93 6.40
C ILE A 214 -22.60 -5.30 7.86
N LEU A 215 -21.74 -4.97 8.81
CA LEU A 215 -21.94 -5.30 10.23
C LEU A 215 -23.15 -4.57 10.84
N ASP A 216 -23.37 -3.30 10.50
CA ASP A 216 -24.57 -2.56 10.90
C ASP A 216 -25.83 -3.22 10.29
N ARG A 217 -25.77 -3.66 9.03
CA ARG A 217 -26.91 -4.37 8.42
C ARG A 217 -27.19 -5.72 9.07
N ILE A 218 -26.16 -6.45 9.52
CA ILE A 218 -26.33 -7.69 10.29
C ILE A 218 -27.02 -7.39 11.62
N ARG A 219 -26.61 -6.34 12.31
CA ARG A 219 -27.25 -5.90 13.57
C ARG A 219 -28.70 -5.50 13.39
N GLU A 220 -28.98 -4.68 12.38
CA GLU A 220 -30.33 -4.24 12.05
C GLU A 220 -31.23 -5.45 11.77
N ASN A 221 -30.82 -6.33 10.85
CA ASN A 221 -31.59 -7.52 10.50
C ASN A 221 -31.74 -8.49 11.68
N ARG A 222 -30.75 -8.60 12.58
CA ARG A 222 -30.88 -9.41 13.80
C ARG A 222 -31.98 -8.88 14.73
N LYS A 223 -32.20 -7.56 14.78
CA LYS A 223 -33.24 -6.95 15.62
C LYS A 223 -34.65 -7.07 15.03
N ILE A 224 -34.78 -6.99 13.70
CA ILE A 224 -36.08 -6.94 13.02
C ILE A 224 -36.52 -8.28 12.43
N SER A 225 -35.60 -9.22 12.20
CA SER A 225 -35.90 -10.50 11.55
C SER A 225 -36.54 -11.49 12.53
N LYS A 226 -37.49 -12.28 12.03
CA LYS A 226 -38.06 -13.45 12.73
C LYS A 226 -37.23 -14.72 12.50
N GLU A 227 -36.19 -14.68 11.67
CA GLU A 227 -35.33 -15.82 11.38
C GLU A 227 -34.46 -16.14 12.59
N SER A 228 -34.63 -17.35 13.15
CA SER A 228 -33.87 -17.82 14.31
C SER A 228 -32.45 -18.25 13.96
N ASN A 229 -32.21 -18.64 12.71
CA ASN A 229 -30.88 -19.03 12.26
C ASN A 229 -30.01 -17.80 11.96
N PHE A 230 -29.08 -17.50 12.86
CA PHE A 230 -28.21 -16.33 12.71
C PHE A 230 -27.35 -16.35 11.43
N ALA A 231 -26.95 -17.53 10.93
CA ALA A 231 -26.19 -17.62 9.69
C ALA A 231 -27.01 -17.14 8.47
N LYS A 232 -28.31 -17.42 8.44
CA LYS A 232 -29.21 -16.91 7.39
C LYS A 232 -29.44 -15.40 7.50
N VAL A 233 -29.48 -14.87 8.73
CA VAL A 233 -29.53 -13.41 8.95
C VAL A 233 -28.28 -12.75 8.37
N VAL A 234 -27.10 -13.31 8.64
CA VAL A 234 -25.83 -12.83 8.08
C VAL A 234 -25.83 -12.89 6.56
N ASP A 235 -26.18 -14.03 5.95
CA ASP A 235 -26.26 -14.17 4.49
C ASP A 235 -27.22 -13.15 3.86
N SER A 236 -28.39 -12.96 4.45
CA SER A 236 -29.38 -11.99 3.98
C SER A 236 -28.83 -10.56 4.05
N SER A 237 -28.18 -10.18 5.15
CA SER A 237 -27.56 -8.85 5.31
C SER A 237 -26.47 -8.60 4.28
N ILE A 238 -25.57 -9.56 4.03
CA ILE A 238 -24.54 -9.43 3.00
C ILE A 238 -25.19 -9.25 1.62
N ASN A 239 -26.18 -10.06 1.26
CA ASN A 239 -26.84 -9.94 -0.03
C ASN A 239 -27.54 -8.58 -0.24
N GLN A 240 -28.06 -7.97 0.84
CA GLN A 240 -28.71 -6.65 0.78
C GLN A 240 -27.70 -5.51 0.59
N THR A 241 -26.49 -5.63 1.16
CA THR A 241 -25.45 -4.60 1.04
C THR A 241 -24.54 -4.80 -0.16
N LEU A 242 -24.48 -6.02 -0.72
CA LEU A 242 -23.55 -6.39 -1.79
C LEU A 242 -23.58 -5.44 -2.98
N GLY A 243 -24.76 -5.01 -3.43
CA GLY A 243 -24.86 -4.06 -4.55
C GLY A 243 -24.20 -2.72 -4.26
N ARG A 244 -24.33 -2.20 -3.04
CA ARG A 244 -23.66 -0.97 -2.61
C ARG A 244 -22.15 -1.18 -2.53
N THR A 245 -21.70 -2.25 -1.86
CA THR A 245 -20.28 -2.59 -1.69
C THR A 245 -19.57 -2.78 -3.03
N LEU A 246 -20.19 -3.50 -3.97
CA LEU A 246 -19.63 -3.68 -5.31
C LEU A 246 -19.60 -2.37 -6.09
N ASN A 247 -20.65 -1.55 -6.02
CA ASN A 247 -20.67 -0.28 -6.72
C ASN A 247 -19.59 0.67 -6.19
N THR A 248 -19.45 0.83 -4.87
CA THR A 248 -18.38 1.66 -4.29
C THR A 248 -17.01 1.14 -4.71
N SER A 249 -16.77 -0.17 -4.60
CA SER A 249 -15.51 -0.81 -5.02
C SER A 249 -15.20 -0.57 -6.50
N ILE A 250 -16.16 -0.84 -7.40
CA ILE A 250 -15.98 -0.66 -8.84
C ILE A 250 -15.72 0.81 -9.18
N THR A 251 -16.46 1.75 -8.60
CA THR A 251 -16.23 3.19 -8.86
C THR A 251 -14.86 3.66 -8.38
N THR A 252 -14.40 3.19 -7.22
CA THR A 252 -13.06 3.48 -6.71
C THR A 252 -12.00 2.85 -7.61
N LEU A 253 -12.16 1.58 -7.99
CA LEU A 253 -11.25 0.87 -8.89
C LEU A 253 -11.15 1.56 -10.25
N LEU A 254 -12.24 2.08 -10.83
CA LEU A 254 -12.19 2.81 -12.09
C LEU A 254 -11.30 4.06 -12.01
N ALA A 255 -11.39 4.81 -10.91
CA ALA A 255 -10.51 5.96 -10.68
C ALA A 255 -9.05 5.51 -10.49
N LEU A 256 -8.82 4.46 -9.70
CA LEU A 256 -7.48 3.94 -9.46
C LEU A 256 -6.82 3.36 -10.71
N PHE A 257 -7.56 2.64 -11.56
CA PHE A 257 -7.08 2.16 -12.85
C PHE A 257 -6.73 3.31 -13.79
N SER A 258 -7.52 4.38 -13.79
CA SER A 258 -7.18 5.58 -14.56
C SER A 258 -5.86 6.19 -14.07
N LEU A 259 -5.65 6.27 -12.75
CA LEU A 259 -4.38 6.72 -12.17
C LEU A 259 -3.22 5.77 -12.48
N LEU A 260 -3.44 4.46 -12.54
CA LEU A 260 -2.41 3.49 -12.90
C LEU A 260 -1.95 3.61 -14.35
N ILE A 261 -2.88 3.94 -15.26
CA ILE A 261 -2.59 4.07 -16.69
C ILE A 261 -1.99 5.44 -17.00
N ILE A 262 -2.49 6.52 -16.38
CA ILE A 262 -2.20 7.91 -16.76
C ILE A 262 -1.30 8.63 -15.74
N GLY A 263 -1.29 8.21 -14.48
CA GLY A 263 -0.73 8.96 -13.35
C GLY A 263 0.79 9.17 -13.33
N GLY A 264 1.53 8.44 -14.17
CA GLY A 264 2.99 8.52 -14.19
C GLY A 264 3.66 7.91 -12.95
N ALA A 265 4.98 8.07 -12.87
CA ALA A 265 5.86 7.50 -11.86
C ALA A 265 5.42 7.79 -10.42
N SER A 266 5.21 9.07 -10.11
CA SER A 266 5.09 9.57 -8.73
C SER A 266 3.85 9.09 -7.98
N ILE A 267 2.78 8.68 -8.66
CA ILE A 267 1.55 8.19 -8.02
C ILE A 267 1.25 6.72 -8.31
N LYS A 268 2.09 6.07 -9.12
CA LYS A 268 1.90 4.65 -9.47
C LYS A 268 1.98 3.76 -8.24
N GLY A 269 2.89 4.02 -7.32
CA GLY A 269 3.01 3.30 -6.04
C GLY A 269 1.75 3.43 -5.19
N PHE A 270 1.28 4.66 -5.01
CA PHE A 270 0.01 4.96 -4.33
C PHE A 270 -1.17 4.21 -4.96
N ALA A 271 -1.37 4.37 -6.27
CA ALA A 271 -2.51 3.78 -6.97
C ALA A 271 -2.45 2.24 -6.97
N THR A 272 -1.27 1.64 -7.11
CA THR A 272 -1.08 0.18 -7.08
C THR A 272 -1.46 -0.36 -5.71
N THR A 273 -0.94 0.27 -4.65
CA THR A 273 -1.18 -0.14 -3.27
C THR A 273 -2.65 -0.04 -2.90
N LEU A 274 -3.30 1.08 -3.23
CA LEU A 274 -4.72 1.29 -2.94
C LEU A 274 -5.62 0.37 -3.79
N THR A 275 -5.21 0.02 -5.01
CA THR A 275 -5.93 -0.94 -5.86
C THR A 275 -5.92 -2.34 -5.24
N MET A 276 -4.74 -2.84 -4.85
CA MET A 276 -4.62 -4.13 -4.15
C MET A 276 -5.45 -4.12 -2.87
N GLY A 277 -5.36 -3.03 -2.11
CA GLY A 277 -6.14 -2.83 -0.92
C GLY A 277 -7.65 -2.88 -1.15
N CYS A 278 -8.15 -2.20 -2.20
CA CYS A 278 -9.57 -2.20 -2.52
C CYS A 278 -10.08 -3.63 -2.72
N PHE A 279 -9.39 -4.46 -3.52
CA PHE A 279 -9.75 -5.87 -3.68
C PHE A 279 -9.74 -6.65 -2.36
N VAL A 280 -8.69 -6.49 -1.56
CA VAL A 280 -8.53 -7.21 -0.29
C VAL A 280 -9.60 -6.80 0.72
N GLY A 281 -9.91 -5.50 0.83
CA GLY A 281 -10.92 -4.95 1.74
C GLY A 281 -12.35 -5.31 1.35
N THR A 282 -12.68 -5.28 0.06
CA THR A 282 -13.98 -5.76 -0.43
C THR A 282 -14.16 -7.25 -0.11
N TYR A 283 -13.10 -8.05 -0.29
CA TYR A 283 -13.13 -9.47 0.08
C TYR A 283 -13.26 -9.67 1.60
N SER A 284 -12.45 -9.00 2.42
CA SER A 284 -12.41 -9.25 3.87
C SER A 284 -13.68 -8.82 4.59
N SER A 285 -14.31 -7.72 4.17
CA SER A 285 -15.57 -7.24 4.76
C SER A 285 -16.70 -8.27 4.60
N ILE A 286 -16.72 -8.99 3.47
CA ILE A 286 -17.72 -10.03 3.19
C ILE A 286 -17.33 -11.37 3.83
N PHE A 287 -16.09 -11.83 3.63
CA PHE A 287 -15.68 -13.21 3.92
C PHE A 287 -14.92 -13.39 5.24
N ILE A 288 -14.56 -12.30 5.92
CA ILE A 288 -13.84 -12.34 7.21
C ILE A 288 -14.65 -11.63 8.29
N ALA A 289 -15.00 -10.36 8.12
CA ALA A 289 -15.68 -9.59 9.16
C ALA A 289 -17.02 -10.22 9.58
N SER A 290 -17.84 -10.62 8.60
CA SER A 290 -19.16 -11.19 8.84
C SER A 290 -19.13 -12.60 9.45
N PRO A 291 -18.29 -13.54 8.96
CA PRO A 291 -18.13 -14.83 9.61
C PRO A 291 -17.51 -14.75 11.01
N VAL A 292 -16.56 -13.83 11.25
CA VAL A 292 -15.96 -13.66 12.58
C VAL A 292 -16.99 -13.17 13.59
N LEU A 293 -17.82 -12.19 13.20
CA LEU A 293 -18.97 -11.76 14.00
C LEU A 293 -19.88 -12.96 14.34
N TYR A 294 -20.19 -13.79 13.35
CA TYR A 294 -21.02 -14.98 13.54
C TYR A 294 -20.47 -15.90 14.63
N GLU A 295 -19.19 -16.25 14.55
CA GLU A 295 -18.54 -17.15 15.52
C GLU A 295 -18.49 -16.53 16.93
N MET A 296 -18.20 -15.24 17.04
CA MET A 296 -18.15 -14.55 18.34
C MET A 296 -19.52 -14.39 18.99
N THR A 297 -20.57 -14.27 18.19
CA THR A 297 -21.95 -14.19 18.69
C THR A 297 -22.51 -15.57 19.01
N ALA A 298 -22.25 -16.58 18.17
CA ALA A 298 -22.73 -17.95 18.38
C ALA A 298 -22.16 -18.60 19.65
N ARG A 299 -20.90 -18.29 20.00
CA ARG A 299 -20.27 -18.76 21.24
C ARG A 299 -20.90 -18.22 22.52
N GLN A 300 -21.54 -17.04 22.49
CA GLN A 300 -22.23 -16.48 23.66
C GLN A 300 -23.62 -17.08 23.89
N VAL A 301 -24.21 -17.73 22.88
CA VAL A 301 -25.51 -18.41 22.99
C VAL A 301 -25.34 -19.88 23.41
N ARG A 302 -24.11 -20.41 23.37
CA ARG A 302 -23.73 -21.73 23.90
C ARG A 302 -22.78 -21.65 25.13
N PRO A 303 -23.14 -21.00 26.25
CA PRO A 303 -22.33 -21.14 27.47
C PRO A 303 -22.45 -22.51 28.13
N ASP A 304 -23.54 -23.26 27.94
CA ASP A 304 -23.79 -24.53 28.63
C ASP A 304 -24.41 -25.58 27.69
N GLU A 305 -23.55 -26.42 27.08
CA GLU A 305 -23.84 -27.85 26.86
C GLU A 305 -22.99 -28.65 27.86
#